data_AF-A0A4Q3TGL3-F1
#
_entry.id   AF-A0A4Q3TGL3-F1
#
_cell.length_a   1.000
_cell.length_b   1.000
_cell.length_c   1.000
_cell.angle_alpha   90.00
_cell.angle_beta   90.00
_cell.angle_gamma   90.00
#
_symmetry.space_group_name_H-M   'P 1'
#
loop_
_entity.id
_entity.type
_entity.pdbx_description
1 polymer ?
#
loop_
_entity_poly.entity_id
_entity_poly.type
_entity_poly.pdbx_seq_one_letter_code
_entity_poly.pdbx_strand_id
1 'polypeptide(L)'
;LFSVGMYLVVYGLGNAGLTDIAADVLVWLGAQGTFVATVGTGFVVAVLASVMNNMPATLVGALAIDRAALDPVTQELMVYANVIGNDLGPKFTPIGSLATLLWLHVLAGKGQTITWGQYMKVGLVLTPPVLFATLVALWIWLPVLASR
;
A
#
# COMPACT_ATOMS: atom_id res chain seq x y z
N LEU A 1 -23.21 -10.42 2.76
CA LEU A 1 -22.48 -11.38 1.89
C LEU A 1 -21.18 -10.80 1.36
N PHE A 2 -21.22 -9.66 0.64
CA PHE A 2 -20.05 -9.03 0.03
C PHE A 2 -18.91 -8.70 1.02
N SER A 3 -19.20 -8.00 2.11
CA SER A 3 -18.20 -7.67 3.14
C SER A 3 -17.61 -8.89 3.85
N VAL A 4 -18.38 -9.99 3.94
CA VAL A 4 -17.91 -11.26 4.52
C VAL A 4 -16.95 -11.96 3.57
N GLY A 5 -17.25 -12.00 2.26
CA GLY A 5 -16.34 -12.56 1.26
C GLY A 5 -15.02 -11.79 1.17
N MET A 6 -15.09 -10.46 1.25
CA MET A 6 -13.93 -9.58 1.34
C MET A 6 -13.04 -9.90 2.56
N TYR A 7 -13.65 -10.02 3.73
CA TYR A 7 -12.94 -10.37 4.96
C TYR A 7 -12.26 -11.75 4.84
N LEU A 8 -12.93 -12.71 4.20
CA LEU A 8 -12.42 -14.07 4.01
C LEU A 8 -11.22 -14.13 3.05
N VAL A 9 -11.22 -13.32 1.98
CA VAL A 9 -10.06 -13.19 1.06
C VAL A 9 -8.87 -12.57 1.78
N VAL A 10 -9.09 -11.49 2.53
CA VAL A 10 -8.05 -10.80 3.31
C VAL A 10 -7.41 -11.75 4.34
N TYR A 11 -8.25 -12.41 5.16
CA TYR A 11 -7.77 -13.33 6.19
C TYR A 11 -7.12 -14.58 5.58
N GLY A 12 -7.68 -15.11 4.50
CA GLY A 12 -7.16 -16.30 3.81
C GLY A 12 -5.78 -16.06 3.19
N LEU A 13 -5.56 -14.91 2.55
CA LEU A 13 -4.26 -14.55 1.99
C LEU A 13 -3.21 -14.30 3.07
N GLY A 14 -3.61 -13.65 4.18
CA GLY A 14 -2.74 -13.51 5.34
C GLY A 14 -2.30 -14.86 5.90
N ASN A 15 -3.25 -15.79 6.08
CA ASN A 15 -2.98 -17.13 6.60
C ASN A 15 -2.22 -18.04 5.61
N ALA A 16 -2.11 -17.65 4.34
CA ALA A 16 -1.39 -18.36 3.29
C ALA A 16 0.08 -17.91 3.13
N GLY A 17 0.59 -17.03 4.01
CA GLY A 17 1.99 -16.60 4.02
C GLY A 17 2.29 -15.39 3.13
N LEU A 18 1.29 -14.73 2.53
CA LEU A 18 1.52 -13.50 1.73
C LEU A 18 2.16 -12.39 2.58
N THR A 19 1.78 -12.31 3.86
CA THR A 19 2.34 -11.35 4.82
C THR A 19 3.81 -11.60 5.10
N ASP A 20 4.22 -12.87 5.17
CA ASP A 20 5.60 -13.25 5.48
C ASP A 20 6.50 -12.96 4.28
N ILE A 21 6.05 -13.31 3.07
CA ILE A 21 6.75 -12.96 1.82
C ILE A 21 6.91 -11.45 1.69
N ALA A 22 5.85 -10.68 1.96
CA ALA A 22 5.92 -9.22 1.92
C ALA A 22 6.91 -8.68 2.96
N ALA A 23 6.92 -9.24 4.17
CA ALA A 23 7.86 -8.85 5.21
C ALA A 23 9.31 -9.13 4.81
N ASP A 24 9.60 -10.31 4.26
CA ASP A 24 10.95 -10.67 3.79
C ASP A 24 11.43 -9.74 2.67
N VAL A 25 10.54 -9.38 1.74
CA VAL A 25 10.85 -8.41 0.68
C VAL A 25 11.15 -7.03 1.26
N LEU A 26 10.39 -6.57 2.26
CA LEU A 26 10.63 -5.28 2.90
C LEU A 26 11.98 -5.25 3.65
N VAL A 27 12.32 -6.34 4.34
CA VAL A 27 13.65 -6.49 4.96
C VAL A 27 14.76 -6.43 3.91
N TRP A 28 14.60 -7.16 2.81
CA TRP A 28 15.57 -7.16 1.71
C TRP A 28 15.73 -5.77 1.09
N LEU A 29 14.63 -5.04 0.88
CA LEU A 29 14.62 -3.68 0.33
C LEU A 29 15.36 -2.69 1.23
N GLY A 30 15.24 -2.84 2.55
CA GLY A 30 15.96 -2.01 3.52
C GLY A 30 17.48 -2.06 3.36
N ALA A 31 18.01 -3.16 2.80
CA ALA A 31 19.44 -3.32 2.53
C ALA A 31 19.91 -2.74 1.17
N GLN A 32 19.01 -2.23 0.31
CA GLN A 32 19.34 -1.78 -1.05
C GLN A 32 19.63 -0.27 -1.17
N GLY A 33 19.76 0.43 -0.03
CA GLY A 33 19.95 1.88 0.03
C GLY A 33 18.63 2.67 0.09
N THR A 34 18.69 3.89 0.63
CA THR A 34 17.50 4.67 1.04
C THR A 34 16.48 4.87 -0.07
N PHE A 35 16.92 5.16 -1.30
CA PHE A 35 16.01 5.38 -2.44
C PHE A 35 15.23 4.11 -2.81
N VAL A 36 15.93 2.99 -2.98
CA VAL A 36 15.33 1.70 -3.33
C VAL A 36 14.45 1.21 -2.19
N ALA A 37 14.90 1.35 -0.95
CA ALA A 37 14.12 1.03 0.25
C ALA A 37 12.81 1.82 0.30
N THR A 38 12.85 3.13 0.06
CA THR A 38 11.66 4.00 0.08
C THR A 38 10.69 3.65 -1.04
N VAL A 39 11.16 3.66 -2.29
CA VAL A 39 10.31 3.43 -3.46
C VAL A 39 9.77 2.01 -3.45
N GLY A 40 10.64 1.02 -3.23
CA GLY A 40 10.25 -0.38 -3.17
C GLY A 40 9.22 -0.66 -2.09
N THR A 41 9.41 -0.11 -0.88
CA THR A 41 8.45 -0.27 0.23
C THR A 41 7.09 0.25 -0.15
N GLY A 42 7.02 1.48 -0.70
CA GLY A 42 5.74 2.07 -1.10
C GLY A 42 5.00 1.24 -2.14
N PHE A 43 5.70 0.69 -3.14
CA PHE A 43 5.08 -0.18 -4.15
C PHE A 43 4.66 -1.55 -3.60
N VAL A 44 5.50 -2.20 -2.80
CA VAL A 44 5.18 -3.49 -2.17
C VAL A 44 3.93 -3.36 -1.30
N VAL A 45 3.90 -2.33 -0.44
CA VAL A 45 2.76 -2.07 0.43
C VAL A 45 1.53 -1.68 -0.38
N ALA A 46 1.67 -0.90 -1.46
CA ALA A 46 0.54 -0.56 -2.31
C ALA A 46 -0.10 -1.78 -2.97
N VAL A 47 0.71 -2.73 -3.46
CA VAL A 47 0.21 -4.00 -3.97
C VAL A 47 -0.47 -4.79 -2.86
N LEU A 48 0.17 -4.90 -1.70
CA LEU A 48 -0.36 -5.62 -0.55
C LEU A 48 -1.73 -5.08 -0.10
N ALA A 49 -1.84 -3.75 0.05
CA ALA A 49 -3.05 -3.05 0.45
C ALA A 49 -4.17 -3.18 -0.59
N SER A 50 -3.81 -3.26 -1.88
CA SER A 50 -4.78 -3.47 -2.97
C SER A 50 -5.48 -4.82 -2.92
N VAL A 51 -4.92 -5.80 -2.20
CA VAL A 51 -5.49 -7.15 -2.07
C VAL A 51 -6.04 -7.42 -0.67
N MET A 52 -5.33 -6.97 0.37
CA MET A 52 -5.61 -7.33 1.78
C MET A 52 -6.28 -6.22 2.60
N ASN A 53 -6.67 -5.10 1.99
CA ASN A 53 -7.13 -3.89 2.69
C ASN A 53 -5.97 -3.12 3.37
N ASN A 54 -6.24 -1.86 3.68
CA ASN A 54 -5.26 -0.89 4.13
C ASN A 54 -4.80 -1.12 5.59
N MET A 55 -5.67 -1.56 6.50
CA MET A 55 -5.26 -1.77 7.90
C MET A 55 -4.30 -2.96 8.08
N PRO A 56 -4.59 -4.17 7.56
CA PRO A 56 -3.65 -5.31 7.66
C PRO A 56 -2.32 -5.04 6.96
N ALA A 57 -2.34 -4.44 5.76
CA ALA A 57 -1.12 -4.10 5.03
C ALA A 57 -0.23 -3.11 5.80
N THR A 58 -0.81 -2.10 6.45
CA THR A 58 -0.06 -1.16 7.30
C THR A 58 0.69 -1.89 8.42
N LEU A 59 0.01 -2.80 9.13
CA LEU A 59 0.58 -3.52 10.27
C LEU A 59 1.71 -4.45 9.83
N VAL A 60 1.53 -5.16 8.70
CA VAL A 60 2.57 -6.01 8.11
C VAL A 60 3.81 -5.19 7.76
N GLY A 61 3.62 -4.05 7.08
CA GLY A 61 4.71 -3.16 6.73
C GLY A 61 5.44 -2.63 7.96
N ALA A 62 4.71 -2.14 8.96
CA ALA A 62 5.29 -1.59 10.19
C ALA A 62 6.11 -2.64 10.95
N LEU A 63 5.57 -3.85 11.13
CA LEU A 63 6.26 -4.95 11.83
C LEU A 63 7.47 -5.48 11.05
N ALA A 64 7.42 -5.47 9.72
CA ALA A 64 8.56 -5.88 8.89
C ALA A 64 9.69 -4.85 8.97
N ILE A 65 9.37 -3.57 8.89
CA ILE A 65 10.32 -2.45 8.97
C ILE A 65 10.98 -2.42 10.36
N ASP A 66 10.21 -2.60 11.43
CA ASP A 66 10.73 -2.65 12.80
C ASP A 66 11.75 -3.78 13.02
N ARG A 67 11.54 -4.94 12.38
CA ARG A 67 12.45 -6.09 12.46
C ARG A 67 13.72 -5.97 11.61
N ALA A 68 13.73 -5.09 10.61
CA ALA A 68 14.81 -5.02 9.62
C ALA A 68 16.11 -4.38 10.17
N ALA A 69 16.13 -3.92 11.43
CA ALA A 69 17.30 -3.35 12.11
C ALA A 69 18.06 -2.31 11.24
N LEU A 70 17.29 -1.35 10.70
CA LEU A 70 17.76 -0.37 9.73
C LEU A 70 18.38 0.85 10.43
N ASP A 71 19.16 1.64 9.67
CA ASP A 71 19.53 2.97 10.17
C ASP A 71 18.28 3.85 10.34
N PRO A 72 18.30 4.84 11.27
CA PRO A 72 17.11 5.61 11.61
C PRO A 72 16.45 6.33 10.42
N VAL A 73 17.25 6.83 9.48
CA VAL A 73 16.73 7.59 8.32
C VAL A 73 16.04 6.64 7.34
N THR A 74 16.64 5.49 7.04
CA THR A 74 16.01 4.47 6.19
C THR A 74 14.72 3.93 6.83
N GLN A 75 14.74 3.69 8.14
CA GLN A 75 13.57 3.22 8.88
C GLN A 75 12.41 4.23 8.76
N GLU A 76 12.67 5.52 9.01
CA GLU A 76 11.66 6.56 8.94
C GLU A 76 11.11 6.75 7.51
N LEU A 77 11.99 6.74 6.51
CA LEU A 77 11.60 6.74 5.09
C LEU A 77 10.68 5.57 4.76
N MET A 78 11.02 4.36 5.20
CA MET A 78 10.20 3.18 4.94
C MET A 78 8.86 3.23 5.69
N VAL A 79 8.81 3.76 6.90
CA VAL A 79 7.54 3.95 7.65
C VAL A 79 6.61 4.90 6.90
N TYR A 80 7.11 6.04 6.41
CA TYR A 80 6.29 6.96 5.62
C TYR A 80 5.93 6.39 4.25
N ALA A 81 6.83 5.67 3.60
CA ALA A 81 6.54 4.97 2.35
C ALA A 81 5.45 3.91 2.53
N ASN A 82 5.45 3.18 3.66
CA ASN A 82 4.40 2.24 4.03
C ASN A 82 3.05 2.95 4.14
N VAL A 83 2.97 4.09 4.82
CA VAL A 83 1.72 4.87 4.92
C VAL A 83 1.23 5.34 3.55
N ILE A 84 2.12 5.91 2.72
CA ILE A 84 1.79 6.39 1.37
C ILE A 84 1.31 5.24 0.47
N GLY A 85 2.06 4.15 0.43
CA GLY A 85 1.72 2.96 -0.35
C GLY A 85 0.37 2.40 0.08
N ASN A 86 0.11 2.36 1.38
CA ASN A 86 -1.12 1.84 1.94
C ASN A 86 -2.37 2.69 1.63
N ASP A 87 -2.23 4.00 1.50
CA ASP A 87 -3.34 4.89 1.13
C ASP A 87 -3.64 4.87 -0.38
N LEU A 88 -2.57 4.83 -1.19
CA LEU A 88 -2.70 4.86 -2.66
C LEU A 88 -2.98 3.48 -3.27
N GLY A 89 -2.42 2.41 -2.71
CA GLY A 89 -2.56 1.03 -3.18
C GLY A 89 -3.99 0.53 -3.37
N PRO A 90 -4.91 0.82 -2.44
CA PRO A 90 -6.34 0.51 -2.58
C PRO A 90 -7.01 1.06 -3.84
N LYS A 91 -6.38 1.97 -4.58
CA LYS A 91 -6.90 2.45 -5.86
C LYS A 91 -6.62 1.48 -7.03
N PHE A 92 -5.73 0.50 -6.87
CA PHE A 92 -5.46 -0.49 -7.92
C PHE A 92 -6.63 -1.47 -8.11
N THR A 93 -7.35 -1.81 -7.05
CA THR A 93 -8.51 -2.71 -7.11
C THR A 93 -9.65 -2.20 -6.23
N PRO A 94 -10.93 -2.44 -6.58
CA PRO A 94 -12.05 -2.06 -5.73
C PRO A 94 -12.01 -2.68 -4.32
N ILE A 95 -11.38 -3.85 -4.19
CA ILE A 95 -11.29 -4.65 -2.95
C ILE A 95 -10.40 -3.97 -1.90
N GLY A 96 -9.38 -3.22 -2.34
CA GLY A 96 -8.37 -2.68 -1.43
C GLY A 96 -8.91 -1.71 -0.35
N SER A 97 -10.13 -1.19 -0.48
CA SER A 97 -10.74 -0.36 0.58
C SER A 97 -12.26 -0.50 0.63
N LEU A 98 -12.79 -0.63 1.86
CA LEU A 98 -14.23 -0.61 2.11
C LEU A 98 -14.90 0.69 1.66
N ALA A 99 -14.18 1.81 1.74
CA ALA A 99 -14.70 3.11 1.31
C ALA A 99 -14.98 3.13 -0.20
N THR A 100 -14.08 2.52 -1.00
CA THR A 100 -14.28 2.36 -2.45
C THR A 100 -15.55 1.57 -2.72
N LEU A 101 -15.73 0.44 -2.05
CA LEU A 101 -16.87 -0.45 -2.26
C LEU A 101 -18.18 0.19 -1.85
N LEU A 102 -18.19 0.91 -0.72
CA LEU A 102 -19.33 1.71 -0.29
C LEU A 102 -19.69 2.77 -1.33
N TRP A 103 -18.69 3.47 -1.88
CA TRP A 103 -18.95 4.50 -2.88
C TRP A 103 -19.48 3.93 -4.20
N LEU A 104 -18.91 2.83 -4.68
CA LEU A 104 -19.43 2.11 -5.86
C LEU A 104 -20.89 1.67 -5.65
N HIS A 105 -21.23 1.21 -4.44
CA HIS A 105 -22.60 0.86 -4.08
C HIS A 105 -23.54 2.09 -4.06
N VAL A 106 -23.11 3.20 -3.45
CA VAL A 106 -23.89 4.46 -3.40
C VAL A 106 -24.14 5.01 -4.80
N LEU A 107 -23.14 4.99 -5.69
CA LEU A 107 -23.27 5.44 -7.07
C LEU A 107 -24.26 4.57 -7.85
N ALA A 108 -24.20 3.25 -7.69
CA ALA A 108 -25.14 2.34 -8.31
C ALA A 108 -26.58 2.63 -7.87
N GLY A 109 -26.79 2.94 -6.58
CA GLY A 109 -28.10 3.38 -6.05
C GLY A 109 -28.61 4.71 -6.62
N LYS A 110 -27.73 5.52 -7.21
CA LYS A 110 -28.05 6.78 -7.92
C LYS A 110 -28.13 6.60 -9.44
N GLY A 111 -28.13 5.37 -9.95
CA GLY A 111 -28.18 5.07 -11.38
C GLY A 111 -26.84 5.23 -12.12
N GLN A 112 -25.73 5.43 -11.39
CA GLN A 112 -24.38 5.55 -11.96
C GLN A 112 -23.57 4.29 -11.66
N THR A 113 -23.40 3.41 -12.64
CA THR A 113 -22.67 2.16 -12.45
C THR A 113 -21.23 2.29 -12.96
N ILE A 114 -20.26 2.12 -12.06
CA ILE A 114 -18.85 2.01 -12.40
C ILE A 114 -18.47 0.53 -12.30
N THR A 115 -18.07 -0.05 -13.43
CA THR A 115 -17.60 -1.43 -13.48
C THR A 115 -16.21 -1.55 -12.84
N TRP A 116 -15.87 -2.75 -12.39
CA TRP A 116 -14.55 -3.04 -11.83
C TRP A 116 -13.43 -2.75 -12.83
N GLY A 117 -13.62 -3.11 -14.10
CA GLY A 117 -12.67 -2.82 -15.16
C GLY A 117 -12.45 -1.32 -15.38
N GLN A 118 -13.51 -0.51 -15.33
CA GLN A 118 -13.39 0.95 -15.42
C GLN A 118 -12.60 1.52 -14.24
N TYR A 119 -12.93 1.10 -13.01
CA TYR A 119 -12.21 1.52 -11.81
C TYR A 119 -10.72 1.17 -11.90
N MET A 120 -10.41 -0.10 -12.20
CA MET A 120 -9.03 -0.59 -12.28
C MET A 120 -8.25 0.07 -13.40
N LYS A 121 -8.87 0.34 -14.56
CA LYS A 121 -8.20 1.05 -15.66
C LYS A 121 -7.77 2.45 -15.24
N VAL A 122 -8.65 3.21 -14.58
CA VAL A 122 -8.31 4.55 -14.08
C VAL A 122 -7.26 4.47 -12.98
N GLY A 123 -7.43 3.55 -12.03
CA GLY A 123 -6.51 3.33 -10.91
C GLY A 123 -5.10 2.95 -11.37
N LEU A 124 -4.96 1.99 -12.28
CA LEU A 124 -3.66 1.54 -12.79
C LEU A 124 -2.95 2.57 -13.66
N VAL A 125 -3.68 3.49 -14.29
CA VAL A 125 -3.08 4.57 -15.08
C VAL A 125 -2.61 5.72 -14.17
N LEU A 126 -3.38 6.08 -13.15
CA LEU A 126 -3.10 7.26 -12.33
C LEU A 126 -2.27 6.96 -11.09
N THR A 127 -2.51 5.84 -10.42
CA THR A 127 -1.89 5.56 -9.12
C THR A 127 -0.40 5.31 -9.20
N PRO A 128 0.17 4.54 -10.17
CA PRO A 128 1.61 4.33 -10.23
C PRO A 128 2.45 5.61 -10.40
N PRO A 129 2.13 6.56 -11.31
CA PRO A 129 2.91 7.79 -11.43
C PRO A 129 2.73 8.70 -10.21
N VAL A 130 1.53 8.76 -9.62
CA VAL A 130 1.30 9.52 -8.38
C VAL A 130 2.12 8.93 -7.24
N LEU A 131 2.04 7.62 -7.03
CA LEU A 131 2.79 6.90 -6.00
C LEU A 131 4.29 7.12 -6.15
N PHE A 132 4.82 6.93 -7.36
CA PHE A 132 6.25 7.15 -7.62
C PHE A 132 6.66 8.61 -7.33
N ALA A 133 5.90 9.59 -7.83
CA ALA A 133 6.20 11.00 -7.58
C ALA A 133 6.16 11.35 -6.08
N THR A 134 5.18 10.84 -5.34
CA THR A 134 5.06 11.05 -3.89
C THR A 134 6.21 10.40 -3.12
N LEU A 135 6.65 9.19 -3.50
CA LEU A 135 7.77 8.50 -2.85
C LEU A 135 9.12 9.17 -3.15
N VAL A 136 9.32 9.65 -4.38
CA VAL A 136 10.50 10.46 -4.73
C VAL A 136 10.51 11.77 -3.94
N ALA A 137 9.36 12.44 -3.83
CA ALA A 137 9.24 13.65 -3.04
C ALA A 137 9.55 13.41 -1.55
N LEU A 138 9.05 12.30 -0.97
CA LEU A 138 9.39 11.88 0.38
C LEU A 138 10.89 11.68 0.56
N TRP A 139 11.53 10.92 -0.34
CA TRP A 139 12.96 10.63 -0.28
C TRP A 139 13.83 11.88 -0.33
N ILE A 140 13.45 12.87 -1.14
CA ILE A 140 14.17 14.16 -1.21
C ILE A 140 13.91 15.00 0.04
N TRP A 141 12.67 15.04 0.54
CA TRP A 141 12.24 16.03 1.53
C TRP A 141 12.58 15.64 2.97
N LEU A 142 12.51 14.35 3.32
CA LEU A 142 12.73 13.91 4.70
C LEU A 142 14.13 14.28 5.23
N PRO A 143 15.23 14.04 4.49
CA PRO A 143 16.57 14.44 4.95
C PRO A 143 16.72 15.96 5.11
N VAL A 144 16.01 16.75 4.30
CA VAL A 144 16.02 18.22 4.39
C VAL A 144 15.38 18.70 5.69
N LEU A 145 14.29 18.06 6.12
CA LEU A 145 13.64 18.38 7.40
C LEU A 145 14.50 17.96 8.59
N ALA A 146 15.11 16.78 8.54
CA ALA A 146 15.96 16.26 9.61
C ALA A 146 17.26 17.07 9.81
N SER A 147 17.65 17.87 8.81
CA SER A 147 18.83 18.76 8.86
C SER A 147 18.57 20.13 9.50
N ARG A 148 17.33 20.42 9.92
CA ARG A 148 16.92 21.66 10.60
C ARG A 148 16.79 21.46 12.10
#